data_AF-A0A9R1UZ40-F1
#
_entry.id   AF-A0A9R1UZ40-F1
#
_cell.length_a   1.000
_cell.length_b   1.000
_cell.length_c   1.000
_cell.angle_alpha   90.00
_cell.angle_beta   90.00
_cell.angle_gamma   90.00
#
_symmetry.space_group_name_H-M   'P 1'
#
loop_
_entity.id
_entity.type
_entity.pdbx_description
1 polymer ?
#
loop_
_entity_poly.entity_id
_entity_poly.type
_entity_poly.pdbx_seq_one_letter_code
_entity_poly.pdbx_strand_id
1 'polypeptide(L)'
;MQTKDELNSLVKELKLILYGDDDSEPCEQACAQLTEEFFREDTMRLLIIFLPKLNLEARKDATQVVASLQRQPLPSRFQASKYLESNLDLVDILISGSFISSPLWKDVKRVPTSPSCCQVTRK
;
A
#
# COMPACT_ATOMS: atom_id res chain seq x y z
N MET A 1 -9.02 -24.58 2.24
CA MET A 1 -8.40 -23.30 1.84
C MET A 1 -8.31 -22.43 3.10
N GLN A 2 -7.23 -22.57 3.87
CA GLN A 2 -6.96 -21.86 5.14
C GLN A 2 -6.23 -20.51 4.90
N THR A 3 -6.56 -19.83 3.80
CA THR A 3 -5.79 -18.70 3.26
C THR A 3 -5.88 -17.40 4.07
N LYS A 4 -6.84 -17.26 4.99
CA LYS A 4 -6.98 -16.03 5.79
C LYS A 4 -6.03 -15.99 6.98
N ASP A 5 -5.79 -17.13 7.64
CA ASP A 5 -4.91 -17.19 8.80
C ASP A 5 -3.45 -17.13 8.40
N GLU A 6 -3.09 -17.76 7.28
CA GLU A 6 -1.75 -17.65 6.66
C GLU A 6 -1.42 -16.19 6.32
N LEU A 7 -2.34 -15.46 5.68
CA LEU A 7 -2.15 -14.04 5.36
C LEU A 7 -1.97 -13.18 6.61
N ASN A 8 -2.72 -13.46 7.68
CA ASN A 8 -2.57 -12.75 8.94
C ASN A 8 -1.20 -13.02 9.59
N SER A 9 -0.69 -14.25 9.51
CA SER A 9 0.65 -14.59 10.00
C SER A 9 1.73 -13.85 9.21
N LEU A 10 1.65 -13.86 7.88
CA LEU A 10 2.59 -13.15 7.01
C LEU A 10 2.59 -11.64 7.28
N VAL A 11 1.41 -11.02 7.45
CA VAL A 11 1.33 -9.59 7.79
C VAL A 11 2.00 -9.28 9.13
N LYS A 12 1.90 -10.17 10.12
CA LYS A 12 2.61 -10.02 11.40
C LYS A 12 4.12 -10.16 11.24
N GLU A 13 4.58 -11.11 10.44
CA GLU A 13 6.02 -11.25 10.12
C GLU A 13 6.57 -10.01 9.42
N LEU A 14 5.85 -9.46 8.44
CA LEU A 14 6.21 -8.20 7.78
C LEU A 14 6.31 -7.04 8.78
N LYS A 15 5.40 -6.99 9.76
CA LYS A 15 5.43 -5.99 10.82
C LYS A 15 6.66 -6.15 11.71
N LEU A 16 7.03 -7.38 12.08
CA LEU A 16 8.24 -7.65 12.87
C LEU A 16 9.51 -7.21 12.12
N ILE A 17 9.59 -7.43 10.80
CA ILE A 17 10.74 -6.96 10.00
C ILE A 17 10.82 -5.44 10.01
N LEU A 18 9.70 -4.74 9.86
CA LEU A 18 9.66 -3.28 9.69
C LEU A 18 9.72 -2.49 11.00
N TYR A 19 9.28 -3.07 12.11
CA TYR A 19 9.18 -2.40 13.40
C TYR A 19 10.04 -3.02 14.50
N GLY A 20 10.59 -4.22 14.26
CA GLY A 20 11.29 -4.98 15.28
C GLY A 20 10.33 -5.71 16.23
N ASP A 21 10.95 -6.35 17.20
CA ASP A 21 10.36 -7.03 18.35
C ASP A 21 10.52 -6.13 19.60
N ASP A 22 9.83 -6.43 20.70
CA ASP A 22 10.01 -5.76 22.00
C ASP A 22 11.48 -5.77 22.47
N ASP A 23 12.28 -6.76 22.05
CA ASP A 23 13.69 -6.90 22.42
C ASP A 23 14.71 -6.45 21.34
N SER A 24 14.30 -6.08 20.13
CA SER A 24 15.25 -5.80 19.03
C SER A 24 14.75 -4.79 18.00
N GLU A 25 15.59 -3.78 17.70
CA GLU A 25 15.34 -2.79 16.65
C GLU A 25 15.32 -3.43 15.24
N PRO A 26 14.52 -2.89 14.31
CA PRO A 26 14.43 -3.42 12.96
C PRO A 26 15.75 -3.24 12.20
N CYS A 27 16.22 -4.30 11.56
CA CYS A 27 17.40 -4.24 10.70
C CYS A 27 17.11 -3.38 9.46
N GLU A 28 17.78 -2.23 9.34
CA GLU A 28 17.60 -1.30 8.21
C GLU A 28 17.83 -1.97 6.86
N GLN A 29 18.81 -2.88 6.77
CA GLN A 29 19.09 -3.63 5.54
C GLN A 29 17.92 -4.55 5.16
N ALA A 30 17.34 -5.27 6.12
CA ALA A 30 16.19 -6.13 5.87
C ALA A 30 14.96 -5.32 5.45
N CYS A 31 14.75 -4.15 6.08
CA CYS A 31 13.68 -3.23 5.71
C CYS A 31 13.83 -2.71 4.28
N ALA A 32 15.04 -2.31 3.89
CA ALA A 32 15.32 -1.81 2.55
C ALA A 32 15.11 -2.89 1.48
N GLN A 33 15.61 -4.11 1.71
CA GLN A 33 15.42 -5.25 0.82
C GLN A 33 13.94 -5.61 0.65
N LEU A 34 13.21 -5.72 1.78
CA LEU A 34 11.78 -6.00 1.77
C LEU A 34 11.03 -4.96 0.94
N THR A 35 11.37 -3.69 1.14
CA THR A 35 10.72 -2.58 0.44
C THR A 35 11.00 -2.65 -1.07
N GLU A 36 12.23 -2.93 -1.49
CA GLU A 36 12.58 -3.05 -2.90
C GLU A 36 11.79 -4.18 -3.59
N GLU A 37 11.71 -5.36 -2.98
CA GLU A 37 10.95 -6.50 -3.52
C GLU A 37 9.45 -6.22 -3.61
N PHE A 38 8.89 -5.51 -2.63
CA PHE A 38 7.48 -5.12 -2.64
C PHE A 38 7.11 -4.22 -3.83
N PHE A 39 8.02 -3.33 -4.23
CA PHE A 39 7.83 -2.45 -5.39
C PHE A 39 8.20 -3.13 -6.71
N ARG A 40 9.11 -4.10 -6.71
CA ARG A 40 9.55 -4.85 -7.90
C ARG A 40 8.48 -5.83 -8.41
N GLU A 41 7.80 -6.54 -7.50
CA GLU A 41 6.95 -7.68 -7.83
C GLU A 41 5.42 -7.39 -7.78
N ASP A 42 4.99 -6.13 -7.76
CA ASP A 42 3.57 -5.76 -7.56
C ASP A 42 2.94 -6.31 -6.25
N THR A 43 3.75 -6.80 -5.33
CA THR A 43 3.30 -7.32 -4.03
C THR A 43 2.62 -6.23 -3.20
N MET A 44 3.09 -4.98 -3.31
CA MET A 44 2.42 -3.84 -2.68
C MET A 44 0.97 -3.65 -3.19
N ARG A 45 0.74 -3.80 -4.50
CA ARG A 45 -0.58 -3.74 -5.10
C ARG A 45 -1.50 -4.84 -4.59
N LEU A 46 -0.99 -6.07 -4.50
CA LEU A 46 -1.75 -7.17 -3.92
C LEU A 46 -2.16 -6.85 -2.48
N LEU A 47 -1.22 -6.41 -1.64
CA LEU A 47 -1.52 -6.07 -0.25
C LEU A 47 -2.63 -5.00 -0.15
N ILE A 48 -2.56 -3.94 -0.96
CA ILE A 48 -3.58 -2.86 -1.00
C ILE A 48 -4.95 -3.38 -1.44
N ILE A 49 -5.01 -4.22 -2.49
CA ILE A 49 -6.27 -4.82 -2.98
C ILE A 49 -6.91 -5.74 -1.93
N PHE A 50 -6.10 -6.42 -1.11
CA PHE A 50 -6.58 -7.33 -0.07
C PHE A 50 -6.97 -6.63 1.23
N LEU A 51 -6.49 -5.42 1.52
CA LEU A 51 -6.86 -4.63 2.72
C LEU A 51 -8.36 -4.66 3.09
N PRO A 52 -9.31 -4.36 2.17
CA PRO A 52 -10.74 -4.38 2.50
C PRO A 52 -11.29 -5.77 2.84
N LYS A 53 -10.59 -6.85 2.45
CA LYS A 53 -11.00 -8.25 2.70
C LYS A 53 -10.46 -8.79 4.03
N LEU A 54 -9.51 -8.09 4.66
CA LEU A 54 -8.94 -8.42 5.97
C LEU A 54 -9.91 -8.09 7.11
N ASN A 55 -9.78 -8.83 8.22
CA ASN A 55 -10.45 -8.49 9.48
C ASN A 55 -9.87 -7.17 10.06
N LEU A 56 -10.51 -6.63 11.10
CA LEU A 56 -10.15 -5.31 11.61
C LEU A 56 -8.70 -5.23 12.11
N GLU A 57 -8.23 -6.25 12.84
CA GLU A 57 -6.87 -6.28 13.39
C GLU A 57 -5.82 -6.41 12.29
N ALA A 58 -5.96 -7.39 11.40
CA ALA A 58 -5.04 -7.59 10.29
C ALA A 58 -5.03 -6.39 9.33
N ARG A 59 -6.16 -5.69 9.18
CA ARG A 59 -6.22 -4.45 8.39
C ARG A 59 -5.39 -3.35 9.02
N LYS A 60 -5.42 -3.21 10.36
CA LYS A 60 -4.57 -2.22 11.06
C LYS A 60 -3.10 -2.53 10.83
N ASP A 61 -2.70 -3.78 11.03
CA ASP A 61 -1.31 -4.22 10.83
C ASP A 61 -0.87 -4.04 9.37
N ALA A 62 -1.67 -4.48 8.41
CA ALA A 62 -1.37 -4.34 6.99
C ALA A 62 -1.29 -2.87 6.54
N THR A 63 -2.17 -2.01 7.05
CA THR A 63 -2.12 -0.56 6.76
C THR A 63 -0.84 0.06 7.32
N GLN A 64 -0.44 -0.36 8.51
CA GLN A 64 0.81 0.07 9.14
C GLN A 64 2.03 -0.37 8.32
N VAL A 65 2.05 -1.62 7.85
CA VAL A 65 3.07 -2.14 6.92
C VAL A 65 3.13 -1.30 5.63
N VAL A 66 2.00 -1.06 4.97
CA VAL A 66 1.93 -0.23 3.75
C VAL A 66 2.47 1.18 4.00
N ALA A 67 2.10 1.80 5.13
CA ALA A 67 2.58 3.13 5.48
C ALA A 67 4.10 3.16 5.73
N SER A 68 4.66 2.11 6.35
CA SER A 68 6.10 1.99 6.54
C SER A 68 6.84 1.81 5.22
N LEU A 69 6.37 0.92 4.35
CA LEU A 69 6.98 0.70 3.03
C LEU A 69 7.01 1.99 2.19
N GLN A 70 5.98 2.83 2.31
CA GLN A 70 5.93 4.15 1.65
C GLN A 70 6.91 5.18 2.23
N ARG A 71 7.29 5.05 3.51
CA ARG A 71 8.17 5.99 4.23
C ARG A 71 9.63 5.53 4.33
N GLN A 72 9.91 4.29 3.96
CA GLN A 72 11.25 3.72 3.99
C GLN A 72 12.22 4.56 3.11
N PRO A 73 13.41 4.92 3.62
CA PRO A 73 14.39 5.72 2.89
C PRO A 73 15.04 4.85 1.80
N LEU A 74 14.36 4.74 0.67
CA LEU A 74 14.91 4.06 -0.50
C LEU A 74 15.95 4.94 -1.20
N PRO A 75 16.98 4.34 -1.82
CA PRO A 75 18.02 5.08 -2.56
C PRO A 75 17.44 5.97 -3.65
N SER A 76 16.29 5.59 -4.21
CA SER A 76 15.42 6.49 -4.95
C SER A 76 14.30 6.96 -4.03
N ARG A 77 14.46 8.19 -3.49
CA ARG A 77 13.49 8.95 -2.69
C ARG A 77 12.08 9.12 -3.30
N PHE A 78 11.87 8.59 -4.51
CA PHE A 78 10.63 8.68 -5.25
C PHE A 78 10.09 7.32 -5.71
N GLN A 79 10.63 6.16 -5.29
CA GLN A 79 10.08 4.88 -5.78
C GLN A 79 8.63 4.68 -5.35
N ALA A 80 8.32 4.94 -4.07
CA ALA A 80 6.95 4.82 -3.57
C ALA A 80 6.00 5.79 -4.29
N SER A 81 6.40 7.05 -4.48
CA SER A 81 5.60 8.06 -5.20
C SER A 81 5.39 7.66 -6.66
N LYS A 82 6.46 7.29 -7.38
CA LYS A 82 6.40 6.85 -8.78
C LYS A 82 5.54 5.60 -8.95
N TYR A 83 5.61 4.67 -8.01
CA TYR A 83 4.78 3.48 -8.00
C TYR A 83 3.29 3.84 -7.87
N LEU A 84 2.92 4.73 -6.94
CA LEU A 84 1.54 5.19 -6.78
C LEU A 84 1.05 6.03 -7.95
N GLU A 85 1.89 6.91 -8.50
CA GLU A 85 1.60 7.70 -9.71
C GLU A 85 1.32 6.81 -10.92
N SER A 86 2.00 5.67 -11.01
CA SER A 86 1.80 4.68 -12.08
C SER A 86 0.60 3.74 -11.81
N ASN A 87 0.09 3.71 -10.57
CA ASN A 87 -0.97 2.80 -10.12
C ASN A 87 -2.07 3.56 -9.36
N LEU A 88 -2.68 4.55 -10.01
CA LEU A 88 -3.71 5.42 -9.40
C LEU A 88 -4.95 4.64 -8.91
N ASP A 89 -5.22 3.45 -9.45
CA ASP A 89 -6.28 2.56 -8.97
C ASP A 89 -6.05 2.08 -7.53
N LEU A 90 -4.80 2.01 -7.08
CA LEU A 90 -4.47 1.69 -5.69
C LEU A 90 -4.78 2.85 -4.75
N VAL A 91 -4.55 4.07 -5.21
CA VAL A 91 -4.91 5.29 -4.48
C VAL A 91 -6.43 5.36 -4.30
N ASP A 92 -7.19 5.02 -5.35
CA ASP A 92 -8.64 4.88 -5.26
C ASP A 92 -9.06 3.87 -4.19
N ILE A 93 -8.41 2.70 -4.12
CA ILE A 93 -8.72 1.65 -3.13
C ILE A 93 -8.39 2.15 -1.71
N LEU A 94 -7.23 2.79 -1.54
CA LEU A 94 -6.80 3.34 -0.25
C LEU A 94 -7.77 4.42 0.25
N ILE A 95 -8.19 5.33 -0.63
CA ILE A 95 -9.19 6.37 -0.30
C ILE A 95 -10.55 5.71 -0.02
N SER A 96 -10.98 4.76 -0.85
CA SER A 96 -12.26 4.06 -0.70
C SER A 96 -12.32 3.21 0.57
N GLY A 97 -11.16 2.78 1.10
CA GLY A 97 -11.05 2.06 2.37
C GLY A 97 -11.68 2.79 3.56
N SER A 98 -11.68 4.12 3.55
CA SER A 98 -12.36 4.96 4.55
C SER A 98 -13.88 5.07 4.34
N PHE A 99 -14.38 4.73 3.14
CA PHE A 99 -15.77 4.88 2.73
C PHE A 99 -16.50 3.55 2.50
N ILE A 100 -15.95 2.41 2.96
CA ILE A 100 -16.52 1.07 2.74
C ILE A 100 -17.99 0.97 3.20
N SER A 101 -18.45 1.85 4.09
CA SER A 101 -19.85 1.89 4.55
C SER A 101 -20.73 2.95 3.86
N SER A 102 -20.20 3.81 2.98
CA SER A 102 -20.96 4.94 2.41
C SER A 102 -21.39 4.66 0.97
N PRO A 103 -22.69 4.58 0.64
CA PRO A 103 -23.17 4.38 -0.73
C PRO A 103 -22.70 5.45 -1.74
N LEU A 104 -22.28 6.62 -1.24
CA LEU A 104 -21.99 7.83 -2.01
C LEU A 104 -20.76 7.73 -2.94
N TRP A 105 -19.79 6.85 -2.66
CA TRP A 105 -18.57 6.76 -3.48
C TRP A 105 -18.79 6.02 -4.81
N LYS A 106 -19.87 5.23 -4.93
CA LYS A 106 -20.20 4.54 -6.19
C LYS A 106 -20.52 5.51 -7.32
N ASP A 107 -20.99 6.72 -6.99
CA ASP A 107 -21.34 7.76 -7.95
C ASP A 107 -20.16 8.66 -8.35
N VAL A 108 -19.12 8.75 -7.50
CA VAL A 108 -17.91 9.57 -7.77
C VAL A 108 -17.02 8.97 -8.87
N LYS A 109 -17.04 7.64 -9.09
CA LYS A 109 -16.23 7.00 -10.15
C LYS A 109 -16.67 7.32 -11.59
N ARG A 110 -17.68 8.18 -11.78
CA ARG A 110 -18.08 8.67 -13.11
C ARG A 110 -17.33 9.96 -13.47
N VAL A 111 -16.01 9.99 -13.31
CA VAL A 111 -15.17 11.04 -13.92
C VAL A 111 -14.81 10.56 -15.33
N PRO A 112 -15.23 11.26 -16.39
CA PRO A 112 -14.85 10.89 -17.75
C PRO A 112 -13.36 11.21 -17.93
N THR A 113 -12.57 10.17 -18.18
CA THR A 113 -11.18 10.30 -18.67
C THR A 113 -11.22 10.81 -20.11
N SER A 114 -11.47 12.10 -20.30
CA SER A 114 -11.28 12.75 -21.60
C SER A 114 -9.80 13.12 -21.77
N PRO A 115 -9.11 12.73 -22.85
CA PRO A 115 -7.65 12.89 -22.98
C PRO A 115 -7.15 14.32 -23.19
N SER A 116 -8.00 15.35 -23.10
CA SER A 116 -7.74 16.64 -23.73
C SER A 116 -7.13 17.74 -22.84
N CYS A 117 -6.61 17.44 -21.64
CA CYS A 117 -6.09 18.51 -20.77
C CYS A 117 -4.74 18.19 -20.11
N CYS A 118 -3.74 17.86 -20.92
CA CYS A 118 -2.32 18.00 -20.56
C CYS A 118 -1.63 18.92 -21.57
N GLN A 119 -2.00 20.20 -21.57
CA GLN A 119 -1.18 21.28 -22.13
C GLN A 119 -0.81 22.19 -20.96
N VAL A 120 0.16 21.76 -20.14
CA VAL A 120 0.84 22.66 -19.21
C VAL A 120 1.87 23.42 -20.04
N THR A 121 1.50 24.61 -20.50
CA THR A 121 2.42 25.57 -21.08
C THR A 121 3.46 25.95 -20.05
N ARG A 122 4.73 25.60 -20.32
CA ARG A 122 5.88 26.30 -19.75
C ARG A 122 5.79 27.79 -20.14
N LYS A 123 5.74 28.66 -19.13
CA LYS A 123 6.37 29.98 -19.17
C LYS A 123 7.09 30.19 -17.85
#